data_AF-A0A218Z139-F1
#
_entry.id   AF-A0A218Z139-F1
#
_cell.length_a   1.000
_cell.length_b   1.000
_cell.length_c   1.000
_cell.angle_alpha   90.00
_cell.angle_beta   90.00
_cell.angle_gamma   90.00
#
_symmetry.space_group_name_H-M   'P 1'
#
loop_
_entity.id
_entity.type
_entity.pdbx_description
1 polymer ?
#
loop_
_entity_poly.entity_id
_entity_poly.type
_entity_poly.pdbx_seq_one_letter_code
_entity_poly.pdbx_strand_id
1 'polypeptide(L)'
;MATTDFILQGVNVTGSITDFNRKILSQDALAFLALLHRSFNGTRKELLQRRVIRQAELDKGTLPDFLPETRHIRENDAWKGAKPAPGLIDRRVEITGPTDRKMIVNALNSNVWTYMADLEDSSAPTWDNMINGQVNLYDAIRKQVDFKQGAKEYKLRTDRTLPTLIVRPRGWHLEEKHLTVDGEPISGSLFDFGLYFFHNAKELIKRGAGPYFYLPKMESHLEARLWNDVFNLAQDFVAIPRGTIRGTVLIETILAAFEMDEIIYELRDHSSGLNCGRWDYIFSVIKKFRQNSNFVLPDRSAVTMTVPFMDAYVKLLIQTCHKRQVHAMGGMAAQIPIKDDKAANDKAMEGVYADKLREVKAGHDGTWVAHPALAAIASEVFNKYMPTPNQMFVRREDVKIGQNDLLNMNVPGKITEEGIRKNLNIGLGYMEGWLRGVGCVPINYLMEDAATAEVSRSQLWQWVKHGAPTAEGKKVDKAYALKLLKEQADELSSKGAKGNKYHLAAQYFAGQVTGEDYADFLTSLLYNEITSPICSSVTIYQTEAQPPAAETSSLPNHALPPPATSDAAPLVFPSKPPEPELLVKFGLPIAVLAPTLTPGAFLHTLLAEAAAPLLVARL
;
A
#
# COMPACT_ATOMS: atom_id res chain seq x y z
N MET A 1 14.98 14.48 26.17
CA MET A 1 14.71 13.46 25.13
C MET A 1 15.37 12.16 25.58
N ALA A 2 14.87 11.00 25.18
CA ALA A 2 15.63 9.75 25.36
C ALA A 2 16.92 9.81 24.52
N THR A 3 17.98 9.12 24.95
CA THR A 3 19.21 9.00 24.15
C THR A 3 18.96 8.08 22.94
N THR A 4 19.72 8.28 21.85
CA THR A 4 19.63 7.42 20.66
C THR A 4 19.81 5.94 21.03
N ASP A 5 20.76 5.63 21.92
CA ASP A 5 21.01 4.26 22.41
C ASP A 5 19.79 3.65 23.12
N PHE A 6 19.02 4.44 23.88
CA PHE A 6 17.79 3.96 24.51
C PHE A 6 16.70 3.69 23.46
N ILE A 7 16.57 4.54 22.44
CA ILE A 7 15.60 4.35 21.35
C ILE A 7 15.98 3.13 20.49
N LEU A 8 17.27 2.82 20.34
CA LEU A 8 17.77 1.66 19.59
C LEU A 8 17.67 0.32 20.33
N GLN A 9 17.34 0.30 21.63
CA GLN A 9 17.05 -0.96 22.33
C GLN A 9 15.96 -1.74 21.59
N GLY A 10 16.09 -3.06 21.48
CA GLY A 10 15.11 -3.91 20.79
C GLY A 10 15.08 -3.80 19.26
N VAL A 11 15.90 -2.93 18.63
CA VAL A 11 15.97 -2.79 17.17
C VAL A 11 16.97 -3.79 16.58
N ASN A 12 16.52 -4.69 15.71
CA ASN A 12 17.41 -5.63 15.01
C ASN A 12 17.23 -5.53 13.49
N VAL A 13 18.33 -5.42 12.76
CA VAL A 13 18.37 -5.51 11.29
C VAL A 13 18.96 -6.86 10.90
N THR A 14 18.19 -7.69 10.22
CA THR A 14 18.59 -9.04 9.78
C THR A 14 18.90 -9.10 8.28
N GLY A 15 18.56 -8.06 7.52
CA GLY A 15 18.94 -7.93 6.11
C GLY A 15 20.41 -7.58 5.91
N SER A 16 20.96 -7.99 4.76
CA SER A 16 22.35 -7.74 4.36
C SER A 16 22.67 -6.25 4.26
N ILE A 17 23.72 -5.79 4.95
CA ILE A 17 24.20 -4.40 4.84
C ILE A 17 25.51 -4.36 4.05
N THR A 18 25.48 -3.66 2.92
CA THR A 18 26.65 -3.29 2.12
C THR A 18 27.12 -1.88 2.50
N ASP A 19 28.37 -1.52 2.20
CA ASP A 19 28.87 -0.16 2.48
C ASP A 19 28.13 0.93 1.68
N PHE A 20 27.57 0.59 0.52
CA PHE A 20 26.69 1.48 -0.26
C PHE A 20 25.40 1.81 0.49
N ASN A 21 24.89 0.84 1.25
CA ASN A 21 23.60 0.88 1.93
C ASN A 21 23.71 1.38 3.38
N ARG A 22 24.89 1.25 4.00
CA ARG A 22 25.21 1.68 5.37
C ARG A 22 24.82 3.14 5.65
N LYS A 23 24.91 4.04 4.67
CA LYS A 23 24.52 5.45 4.81
C LYS A 23 23.02 5.67 5.04
N ILE A 24 22.17 4.73 4.60
CA ILE A 24 20.71 4.79 4.76
C ILE A 24 20.29 4.23 6.13
N LEU A 25 20.97 3.19 6.59
CA LEU A 25 20.71 2.52 7.87
C LEU A 25 21.61 3.08 8.99
N SER A 26 21.64 4.42 9.12
CA SER A 26 22.34 5.10 10.22
C SER A 26 21.61 4.93 11.55
N GLN A 27 22.32 5.08 12.67
CA GLN A 27 21.73 5.00 14.02
C GLN A 27 20.53 5.95 14.18
N ASP A 28 20.63 7.21 13.75
CA ASP A 28 19.54 8.17 13.85
C ASP A 28 18.33 7.80 12.97
N ALA A 29 18.56 7.23 11.78
CA ALA A 29 17.49 6.76 10.90
C ALA A 29 16.78 5.54 11.51
N LEU A 30 17.53 4.60 12.08
CA LEU A 30 16.99 3.44 12.79
C LEU A 30 16.23 3.84 14.06
N ALA A 31 16.72 4.82 14.81
CA ALA A 31 16.04 5.38 15.98
C ALA A 31 14.72 6.08 15.58
N PHE A 32 14.71 6.82 14.46
CA PHE A 32 13.49 7.40 13.91
C PHE A 32 12.47 6.33 13.47
N LEU A 33 12.92 5.26 12.81
CA LEU A 33 12.06 4.12 12.47
C LEU A 33 11.49 3.41 13.71
N ALA A 34 12.29 3.24 14.76
CA ALA A 34 11.84 2.65 16.02
C ALA A 34 10.81 3.54 16.75
N LEU A 35 11.00 4.86 16.71
CA LEU A 35 10.01 5.83 17.20
C LEU A 35 8.69 5.73 16.42
N LEU A 36 8.74 5.73 15.08
CA LEU A 36 7.55 5.54 14.24
C LEU A 36 6.84 4.22 14.54
N HIS A 37 7.59 3.12 14.66
CA HIS A 37 7.03 1.81 15.00
C HIS A 37 6.28 1.87 16.34
N ARG A 38 6.95 2.30 17.41
CA ARG A 38 6.37 2.31 18.76
C ARG A 38 5.18 3.26 18.90
N SER A 39 5.17 4.37 18.16
CA SER A 39 4.06 5.32 18.18
C SER A 39 2.83 4.84 17.40
N PHE A 40 3.00 4.06 16.32
CA PHE A 40 1.94 3.87 15.32
C PHE A 40 1.62 2.41 14.93
N ASN A 41 2.47 1.43 15.25
CA ASN A 41 2.24 0.03 14.85
C ASN A 41 0.99 -0.57 15.54
N GLY A 42 0.68 -0.16 16.77
CA GLY A 42 -0.55 -0.56 17.48
C GLY A 42 -1.80 -0.12 16.70
N THR A 43 -1.94 1.18 16.44
CA THR A 43 -3.05 1.74 15.65
C THR A 43 -3.13 1.14 14.25
N ARG A 44 -1.99 0.88 13.59
CA ARG A 44 -1.95 0.15 12.30
C ARG A 44 -2.60 -1.23 12.42
N LYS A 45 -2.22 -2.03 13.41
CA LYS A 45 -2.76 -3.38 13.65
C LYS A 45 -4.26 -3.33 13.98
N GLU A 46 -4.71 -2.37 14.77
CA GLU A 46 -6.13 -2.15 15.07
C GLU A 46 -6.95 -1.83 13.81
N LEU A 47 -6.44 -0.97 12.92
CA LEU A 47 -7.09 -0.64 11.65
C LEU A 47 -7.13 -1.84 10.68
N LEU A 48 -6.06 -2.62 10.60
CA LEU A 48 -6.05 -3.87 9.83
C LEU A 48 -7.06 -4.88 10.39
N GLN A 49 -7.18 -5.01 11.71
CA GLN A 49 -8.22 -5.85 12.33
C GLN A 49 -9.64 -5.31 12.06
N ARG A 50 -9.82 -3.99 11.99
CA ARG A 50 -11.10 -3.38 11.58
C ARG A 50 -11.47 -3.71 10.14
N ARG A 51 -10.51 -3.85 9.21
CA ARG A 51 -10.78 -4.35 7.84
C ARG A 51 -11.35 -5.77 7.86
N VAL A 52 -10.84 -6.66 8.72
CA VAL A 52 -11.35 -8.03 8.88
C VAL A 52 -12.79 -8.02 9.41
N ILE A 53 -13.08 -7.21 10.43
CA ILE A 53 -14.44 -7.05 10.97
C ILE A 53 -15.39 -6.52 9.89
N ARG A 54 -15.00 -5.45 9.18
CA ARG A 54 -15.80 -4.86 8.10
C ARG A 54 -16.05 -5.85 6.96
N GLN A 55 -15.09 -6.70 6.65
CA GLN A 55 -15.28 -7.77 5.68
C GLN A 55 -16.30 -8.82 6.13
N ALA A 56 -16.32 -9.17 7.42
CA ALA A 56 -17.32 -10.09 7.96
C ALA A 56 -18.74 -9.50 7.98
N GLU A 57 -18.89 -8.17 7.97
CA GLU A 57 -20.18 -7.48 7.76
C GLU A 57 -20.61 -7.53 6.29
N LEU A 58 -19.70 -7.24 5.37
CA LEU A 58 -19.91 -7.33 3.92
C LEU A 58 -20.29 -8.75 3.49
N ASP A 59 -19.60 -9.77 4.01
CA ASP A 59 -19.88 -11.19 3.75
C ASP A 59 -21.26 -11.62 4.31
N LYS A 60 -21.84 -10.87 5.26
CA LYS A 60 -23.23 -11.05 5.76
C LYS A 60 -24.28 -10.23 5.00
N GLY A 61 -23.88 -9.48 3.98
CA GLY A 61 -24.77 -8.68 3.12
C GLY A 61 -24.88 -7.20 3.48
N THR A 62 -24.13 -6.69 4.46
CA THR A 62 -24.10 -5.24 4.76
C THR A 62 -23.34 -4.49 3.67
N LEU A 63 -24.03 -3.73 2.82
CA LEU A 63 -23.38 -2.92 1.78
C LEU A 63 -22.77 -1.61 2.36
N PRO A 64 -21.70 -1.06 1.76
CA PRO A 64 -21.14 0.22 2.14
C PRO A 64 -22.03 1.37 1.68
N ASP A 65 -22.04 2.48 2.44
CA ASP A 65 -22.70 3.74 2.11
C ASP A 65 -21.90 4.90 2.72
N PHE A 66 -22.23 6.14 2.35
CA PHE A 66 -21.68 7.35 2.94
C PHE A 66 -22.05 7.46 4.43
N LEU A 67 -21.05 7.60 5.30
CA LEU A 67 -21.23 7.58 6.75
C LEU A 67 -22.17 8.71 7.25
N PRO A 68 -23.27 8.43 7.97
CA PRO A 68 -24.15 9.47 8.52
C PRO A 68 -23.45 10.38 9.54
N GLU A 69 -22.56 9.83 10.36
CA GLU A 69 -21.87 10.53 11.46
C GLU A 69 -20.93 11.65 10.97
N THR A 70 -20.28 11.46 9.82
CA THR A 70 -19.39 12.45 9.19
C THR A 70 -20.09 13.36 8.18
N ARG A 71 -21.42 13.28 8.05
CA ARG A 71 -22.21 14.13 7.14
C ARG A 71 -21.87 15.62 7.25
N HIS A 72 -21.63 16.09 8.48
CA HIS A 72 -21.24 17.47 8.79
C HIS A 72 -19.89 17.90 8.17
N ILE A 73 -18.98 16.96 7.86
CA ILE A 73 -17.75 17.22 7.10
C ILE A 73 -18.10 17.43 5.62
N ARG A 74 -18.91 16.53 5.05
CA ARG A 74 -19.29 16.56 3.62
C ARG A 74 -20.10 17.81 3.24
N GLU A 75 -21.05 18.20 4.09
CA GLU A 75 -21.94 19.35 3.85
C GLU A 75 -21.32 20.71 4.22
N ASN A 76 -20.19 20.75 4.93
CA ASN A 76 -19.52 22.01 5.26
C ASN A 76 -18.62 22.47 4.09
N ASP A 77 -19.04 23.51 3.38
CA ASP A 77 -18.29 24.09 2.26
C ASP A 77 -17.16 25.05 2.65
N ALA A 78 -17.06 25.45 3.92
CA ALA A 78 -16.05 26.42 4.38
C ALA A 78 -14.63 25.85 4.40
N TRP A 79 -14.46 24.53 4.57
CA TRP A 79 -13.16 23.89 4.59
C TRP A 79 -12.68 23.46 3.19
N LYS A 80 -11.35 23.49 3.02
CA LYS A 80 -10.59 23.08 1.83
C LYS A 80 -9.34 22.31 2.29
N GLY A 81 -8.74 21.54 1.39
CA GLY A 81 -7.43 20.95 1.60
C GLY A 81 -6.30 21.97 1.41
N ALA A 82 -5.07 21.52 1.62
CA ALA A 82 -3.88 22.33 1.49
C ALA A 82 -3.68 22.84 0.05
N LYS A 83 -3.15 24.06 -0.06
CA LYS A 83 -2.77 24.63 -1.36
C LYS A 83 -1.68 23.75 -2.02
N PRO A 84 -1.68 23.62 -3.37
CA PRO A 84 -0.64 22.92 -4.11
C PRO A 84 0.77 23.37 -3.68
N ALA A 85 1.61 22.41 -3.33
CA ALA A 85 2.98 22.67 -2.89
C ALA A 85 3.92 22.94 -4.10
N PRO A 86 5.13 23.50 -3.86
CA PRO A 86 6.12 23.70 -4.91
C PRO A 86 6.37 22.42 -5.75
N GLY A 87 6.30 22.53 -7.07
CA GLY A 87 6.43 21.38 -7.97
C GLY A 87 5.18 20.48 -8.10
N LEU A 88 4.09 20.75 -7.36
CA LEU A 88 2.80 20.05 -7.47
C LEU A 88 1.66 20.94 -8.01
N ILE A 89 1.94 22.17 -8.47
CA ILE A 89 0.90 23.07 -9.01
C ILE A 89 0.33 22.55 -10.34
N ASP A 90 1.22 22.09 -11.23
CA ASP A 90 0.90 21.43 -12.49
C ASP A 90 1.38 19.98 -12.42
N ARG A 91 0.47 19.04 -12.66
CA ARG A 91 0.69 17.60 -12.55
C ARG A 91 0.19 16.86 -13.80
N ARG A 92 0.05 17.57 -14.94
CA ARG A 92 -0.72 17.10 -16.09
C ARG A 92 -0.37 15.72 -16.63
N VAL A 93 0.91 15.35 -16.54
CA VAL A 93 1.38 13.98 -16.80
C VAL A 93 2.37 13.59 -15.71
N GLU A 94 2.13 12.43 -15.12
CA GLU A 94 3.02 11.76 -14.17
C GLU A 94 3.49 10.44 -14.77
N ILE A 95 4.79 10.13 -14.66
CA ILE A 95 5.29 8.79 -14.96
C ILE A 95 5.37 7.97 -13.67
N THR A 96 5.08 6.68 -13.72
CA THR A 96 5.30 5.76 -12.60
C THR A 96 6.42 4.77 -12.91
N GLY A 97 7.07 4.23 -11.88
CA GLY A 97 7.99 3.10 -12.05
C GLY A 97 8.88 2.80 -10.85
N PRO A 98 9.52 1.62 -10.83
CA PRO A 98 10.26 1.12 -9.67
C PRO A 98 11.49 1.96 -9.36
N THR A 99 12.00 1.82 -8.14
CA THR A 99 13.19 2.51 -7.62
C THR A 99 14.53 1.95 -8.11
N ASP A 100 14.55 1.21 -9.22
CA ASP A 100 15.76 0.81 -9.92
C ASP A 100 16.53 2.03 -10.42
N ARG A 101 17.85 2.08 -10.20
CA ARG A 101 18.70 3.23 -10.55
C ARG A 101 18.55 3.66 -12.01
N LYS A 102 18.44 2.68 -12.91
CA LYS A 102 18.19 2.88 -14.35
C LYS A 102 16.82 3.50 -14.64
N MET A 103 15.79 3.06 -13.91
CA MET A 103 14.42 3.50 -14.14
C MET A 103 14.20 4.89 -13.56
N ILE A 104 14.78 5.20 -12.39
CA ILE A 104 14.83 6.55 -11.82
C ILE A 104 15.46 7.56 -12.81
N VAL A 105 16.62 7.25 -13.40
CA VAL A 105 17.25 8.14 -14.42
C VAL A 105 16.36 8.33 -15.64
N ASN A 106 15.77 7.25 -16.17
CA ASN A 106 14.90 7.32 -17.34
C ASN A 106 13.60 8.11 -17.06
N ALA A 107 13.00 7.91 -15.89
CA ALA A 107 11.78 8.60 -15.46
C ALA A 107 12.05 10.11 -15.27
N LEU A 108 13.11 10.48 -14.55
CA LEU A 108 13.50 11.88 -14.38
C LEU A 108 13.90 12.56 -15.70
N ASN A 109 14.32 11.80 -16.72
CA ASN A 109 14.59 12.31 -18.06
C ASN A 109 13.36 12.34 -18.99
N SER A 110 12.21 11.80 -18.57
CA SER A 110 10.97 11.71 -19.38
C SER A 110 10.21 13.03 -19.45
N ASN A 111 9.47 13.30 -20.52
CA ASN A 111 8.75 14.57 -20.71
C ASN A 111 7.41 14.62 -19.93
N VAL A 112 7.54 14.70 -18.61
CA VAL A 112 6.45 14.67 -17.62
C VAL A 112 6.70 15.72 -16.52
N TRP A 113 5.68 16.01 -15.72
CA TRP A 113 5.75 17.01 -14.64
C TRP A 113 6.17 16.41 -13.31
N THR A 114 5.76 15.17 -13.04
CA THR A 114 6.13 14.45 -11.83
C THR A 114 6.54 13.01 -12.15
N TYR A 115 7.25 12.37 -11.22
CA TYR A 115 7.61 10.97 -11.25
C TYR A 115 7.24 10.33 -9.92
N MET A 116 6.31 9.37 -9.96
CA MET A 116 6.04 8.48 -8.83
C MET A 116 7.06 7.34 -8.82
N ALA A 117 8.04 7.45 -7.94
CA ALA A 117 8.98 6.37 -7.65
C ALA A 117 8.34 5.36 -6.69
N ASP A 118 8.27 4.11 -7.13
CA ASP A 118 7.40 3.11 -6.53
C ASP A 118 8.17 2.05 -5.73
N LEU A 119 7.81 1.90 -4.46
CA LEU A 119 8.23 0.83 -3.55
C LEU A 119 7.11 -0.20 -3.33
N GLU A 120 5.94 0.00 -3.95
CA GLU A 120 4.75 -0.83 -3.81
C GLU A 120 4.53 -1.72 -5.06
N ASP A 121 3.38 -1.66 -5.74
CA ASP A 121 2.96 -2.71 -6.69
C ASP A 121 3.89 -2.96 -7.89
N SER A 122 4.67 -1.97 -8.35
CA SER A 122 5.66 -2.19 -9.41
C SER A 122 7.02 -2.69 -8.87
N SER A 123 7.11 -3.00 -7.59
CA SER A 123 8.33 -3.46 -6.92
C SER A 123 8.11 -4.79 -6.21
N ALA A 124 9.07 -5.70 -6.34
CA ALA A 124 9.11 -6.88 -5.49
C ALA A 124 9.90 -6.50 -4.22
N PRO A 125 9.30 -6.52 -3.02
CA PRO A 125 9.89 -6.02 -1.78
C PRO A 125 10.93 -6.98 -1.17
N THR A 126 11.93 -7.38 -1.97
CA THR A 126 13.18 -7.94 -1.44
C THR A 126 13.91 -6.87 -0.64
N TRP A 127 14.69 -7.28 0.36
CA TRP A 127 15.51 -6.35 1.13
C TRP A 127 16.39 -5.46 0.24
N ASP A 128 17.06 -6.08 -0.74
CA ASP A 128 17.92 -5.39 -1.69
C ASP A 128 17.15 -4.35 -2.52
N ASN A 129 15.96 -4.67 -3.03
CA ASN A 129 15.17 -3.70 -3.82
C ASN A 129 14.74 -2.50 -2.97
N MET A 130 14.28 -2.75 -1.74
CA MET A 130 13.83 -1.69 -0.84
C MET A 130 14.98 -0.77 -0.41
N ILE A 131 16.08 -1.34 0.09
CA ILE A 131 17.23 -0.54 0.54
C ILE A 131 17.97 0.13 -0.63
N ASN A 132 18.25 -0.58 -1.72
CA ASN A 132 18.90 0.02 -2.89
C ASN A 132 18.00 1.09 -3.51
N GLY A 133 16.67 0.92 -3.44
CA GLY A 133 15.69 1.95 -3.80
C GLY A 133 15.88 3.24 -3.01
N GLN A 134 15.96 3.14 -1.68
CA GLN A 134 16.25 4.30 -0.81
C GLN A 134 17.59 4.97 -1.14
N VAL A 135 18.65 4.19 -1.43
CA VAL A 135 19.93 4.75 -1.89
C VAL A 135 19.81 5.48 -3.23
N ASN A 136 19.10 4.91 -4.20
CA ASN A 136 18.92 5.52 -5.50
C ASN A 136 18.11 6.82 -5.41
N LEU A 137 17.10 6.88 -4.54
CA LEU A 137 16.33 8.11 -4.26
C LEU A 137 17.18 9.18 -3.55
N TYR A 138 17.98 8.79 -2.55
CA TYR A 138 18.96 9.65 -1.89
C TYR A 138 19.91 10.32 -2.90
N ASP A 139 20.47 9.52 -3.81
CA ASP A 139 21.39 9.98 -4.84
C ASP A 139 20.68 10.84 -5.89
N ALA A 140 19.45 10.48 -6.31
CA ALA A 140 18.70 11.19 -7.34
C ALA A 140 18.36 12.62 -6.92
N ILE A 141 17.87 12.80 -5.69
CA ILE A 141 17.57 14.13 -5.11
C ILE A 141 18.82 15.00 -5.08
N ARG A 142 19.98 14.41 -4.77
CA ARG A 142 21.29 15.08 -4.74
C ARG A 142 21.90 15.31 -6.14
N LYS A 143 21.31 14.76 -7.20
CA LYS A 143 21.83 14.71 -8.59
C LYS A 143 23.15 13.91 -8.71
N GLN A 144 23.22 12.79 -8.01
CA GLN A 144 24.35 11.86 -7.94
C GLN A 144 23.99 10.44 -8.42
N VAL A 145 22.81 10.26 -9.03
CA VAL A 145 22.29 8.95 -9.46
C VAL A 145 22.92 8.43 -10.76
N ASP A 146 23.67 9.28 -11.47
CA ASP A 146 24.38 8.94 -12.71
C ASP A 146 25.27 7.69 -12.57
N PHE A 147 25.30 6.84 -13.61
CA PHE A 147 26.08 5.59 -13.62
C PHE A 147 26.37 5.10 -15.05
N LYS A 148 27.15 4.01 -15.17
CA LYS A 148 27.42 3.32 -16.44
C LYS A 148 26.91 1.87 -16.39
N GLN A 149 26.39 1.38 -17.51
CA GLN A 149 26.02 -0.03 -17.70
C GLN A 149 26.63 -0.52 -19.02
N GLY A 150 27.75 -1.23 -18.93
CA GLY A 150 28.59 -1.54 -20.08
C GLY A 150 29.06 -0.24 -20.77
N ALA A 151 28.87 -0.16 -22.10
CA ALA A 151 29.21 1.03 -22.88
C ALA A 151 28.19 2.19 -22.77
N LYS A 152 27.03 2.00 -22.11
CA LYS A 152 26.00 3.04 -22.00
C LYS A 152 26.18 3.86 -20.72
N GLU A 153 26.22 5.17 -20.86
CA GLU A 153 26.14 6.12 -19.74
C GLU A 153 24.67 6.50 -19.49
N TYR A 154 24.27 6.53 -18.22
CA TYR A 154 22.97 6.98 -17.75
C TYR A 154 23.20 8.21 -16.88
N LYS A 155 22.73 9.38 -17.36
CA LYS A 155 22.94 10.67 -16.70
C LYS A 155 21.64 11.46 -16.62
N LEU A 156 21.45 12.22 -15.55
CA LEU A 156 20.35 13.17 -15.45
C LEU A 156 20.53 14.34 -16.42
N ARG A 157 19.42 14.77 -17.03
CA ARG A 157 19.38 15.98 -17.87
C ARG A 157 19.65 17.25 -17.06
N THR A 158 20.41 18.16 -17.66
CA THR A 158 20.76 19.48 -17.10
C THR A 158 20.16 20.64 -17.90
N ASP A 159 19.59 20.35 -19.07
CA ASP A 159 19.04 21.31 -20.03
C ASP A 159 17.58 21.72 -19.75
N ARG A 160 16.97 21.17 -18.70
CA ARG A 160 15.60 21.45 -18.28
C ARG A 160 15.39 21.16 -16.78
N THR A 161 14.26 21.61 -16.25
CA THR A 161 13.75 21.14 -14.95
C THR A 161 13.46 19.64 -15.00
N LEU A 162 13.84 18.90 -13.95
CA LEU A 162 13.49 17.49 -13.78
C LEU A 162 12.09 17.37 -13.15
N PRO A 163 11.34 16.29 -13.44
CA PRO A 163 10.04 16.03 -12.82
C PRO A 163 10.11 16.04 -11.28
N THR A 164 9.06 16.54 -10.65
CA THR A 164 8.91 16.49 -9.18
C THR A 164 8.81 15.03 -8.73
N LEU A 165 9.70 14.62 -7.83
CA LEU A 165 9.71 13.26 -7.28
C LEU A 165 8.63 13.10 -6.20
N ILE A 166 7.84 12.03 -6.31
CA ILE A 166 6.82 11.60 -5.35
C ILE A 166 7.08 10.12 -5.05
N VAL A 167 7.03 9.68 -3.79
CA VAL A 167 7.29 8.27 -3.44
C VAL A 167 6.02 7.54 -3.05
N ARG A 168 5.78 6.36 -3.62
CA ARG A 168 4.71 5.44 -3.18
C ARG A 168 5.32 4.37 -2.25
N PRO A 169 5.23 4.52 -0.91
CA PRO A 169 5.58 3.46 0.03
C PRO A 169 4.59 2.28 -0.06
N ARG A 170 5.00 1.11 0.45
CA ARG A 170 4.13 -0.06 0.62
C ARG A 170 2.85 0.28 1.39
N GLY A 171 1.72 -0.33 1.01
CA GLY A 171 0.44 -0.19 1.72
C GLY A 171 0.44 -0.82 3.12
N TRP A 172 -0.47 -0.38 4.00
CA TRP A 172 -0.46 -0.69 5.45
C TRP A 172 -0.38 -2.18 5.83
N HIS A 173 -0.89 -3.05 4.96
CA HIS A 173 -0.94 -4.50 5.13
C HIS A 173 0.43 -5.19 4.99
N LEU A 174 1.44 -4.52 4.42
CA LEU A 174 2.78 -5.07 4.26
C LEU A 174 3.68 -4.75 5.45
N GLU A 175 4.56 -5.70 5.73
CA GLU A 175 5.62 -5.60 6.74
C GLU A 175 6.98 -5.53 6.06
N GLU A 176 8.01 -5.20 6.83
CA GLU A 176 9.41 -5.34 6.45
C GLU A 176 10.06 -6.31 7.45
N LYS A 177 10.24 -7.57 7.03
CA LYS A 177 10.70 -8.65 7.92
C LYS A 177 12.19 -8.57 8.28
N HIS A 178 12.95 -7.77 7.54
CA HIS A 178 14.39 -7.62 7.76
C HIS A 178 14.74 -6.55 8.80
N LEU A 179 13.75 -5.82 9.33
CA LEU A 179 13.91 -4.91 10.47
C LEU A 179 12.82 -5.17 11.50
N THR A 180 13.24 -5.55 12.70
CA THR A 180 12.34 -5.73 13.85
C THR A 180 12.57 -4.66 14.89
N VAL A 181 11.51 -4.29 15.61
CA VAL A 181 11.52 -3.42 16.78
C VAL A 181 10.78 -4.17 17.88
N ASP A 182 11.42 -4.34 19.04
CA ASP A 182 10.87 -5.06 20.20
C ASP A 182 10.41 -6.50 19.87
N GLY A 183 11.07 -7.13 18.88
CA GLY A 183 10.78 -8.47 18.39
C GLY A 183 9.75 -8.56 17.25
N GLU A 184 9.08 -7.47 16.90
CA GLU A 184 8.07 -7.45 15.83
C GLU A 184 8.60 -6.83 14.52
N PRO A 185 8.28 -7.38 13.33
CA PRO A 185 8.53 -6.72 12.05
C PRO A 185 7.94 -5.31 11.99
N ILE A 186 8.69 -4.35 11.45
CA ILE A 186 8.16 -3.01 11.20
C ILE A 186 7.15 -3.03 10.04
N SER A 187 6.22 -2.07 10.03
CA SER A 187 5.39 -1.81 8.85
C SER A 187 6.26 -1.43 7.65
N GLY A 188 6.01 -2.03 6.48
CA GLY A 188 6.67 -1.64 5.23
C GLY A 188 6.38 -0.17 4.90
N SER A 189 5.15 0.29 5.16
CA SER A 189 4.73 1.69 5.01
C SER A 189 5.60 2.65 5.82
N LEU A 190 5.80 2.37 7.11
CA LEU A 190 6.60 3.23 8.01
C LEU A 190 8.09 3.17 7.69
N PHE A 191 8.60 2.01 7.26
CA PHE A 191 9.97 1.81 6.83
C PHE A 191 10.28 2.63 5.56
N ASP A 192 9.45 2.48 4.53
CA ASP A 192 9.62 3.15 3.23
C ASP A 192 9.48 4.67 3.35
N PHE A 193 8.42 5.12 4.05
CA PHE A 193 8.20 6.53 4.38
C PHE A 193 9.35 7.06 5.22
N GLY A 194 9.70 6.37 6.31
CA GLY A 194 10.62 6.87 7.33
C GLY A 194 12.03 7.07 6.80
N LEU A 195 12.57 6.10 6.06
CA LEU A 195 13.88 6.22 5.43
C LEU A 195 13.89 7.33 4.37
N TYR A 196 12.90 7.38 3.48
CA TYR A 196 12.85 8.42 2.45
C TYR A 196 12.73 9.82 3.05
N PHE A 197 11.82 9.99 4.01
CA PHE A 197 11.58 11.26 4.69
C PHE A 197 12.82 11.74 5.44
N PHE A 198 13.35 10.90 6.34
CA PHE A 198 14.46 11.27 7.22
C PHE A 198 15.69 11.74 6.43
N HIS A 199 16.05 11.01 5.38
CA HIS A 199 17.25 11.31 4.59
C HIS A 199 17.07 12.48 3.61
N ASN A 200 15.85 12.84 3.23
CA ASN A 200 15.64 13.72 2.08
C ASN A 200 14.79 14.97 2.36
N ALA A 201 13.97 15.03 3.40
CA ALA A 201 13.05 16.14 3.64
C ALA A 201 13.75 17.52 3.62
N LYS A 202 14.86 17.66 4.36
CA LYS A 202 15.64 18.91 4.43
C LYS A 202 16.31 19.29 3.10
N GLU A 203 16.82 18.31 2.35
CA GLU A 203 17.47 18.55 1.06
C GLU A 203 16.46 18.87 -0.06
N LEU A 204 15.26 18.27 -0.01
CA LEU A 204 14.13 18.61 -0.90
C LEU A 204 13.68 20.06 -0.68
N ILE A 205 13.49 20.48 0.58
CA ILE A 205 13.13 21.85 0.94
C ILE A 205 14.18 22.85 0.46
N LYS A 206 15.47 22.56 0.71
CA LYS A 206 16.60 23.37 0.22
C LYS A 206 16.63 23.50 -1.32
N ARG A 207 16.09 22.51 -2.05
CA ARG A 207 15.99 22.50 -3.51
C ARG A 207 14.67 23.10 -4.04
N GLY A 208 13.80 23.62 -3.18
CA GLY A 208 12.54 24.25 -3.57
C GLY A 208 11.38 23.27 -3.82
N ALA A 209 11.47 22.04 -3.29
CA ALA A 209 10.41 21.03 -3.31
C ALA A 209 10.11 20.58 -1.86
N GLY A 210 9.41 19.46 -1.68
CA GLY A 210 9.13 18.88 -0.36
C GLY A 210 9.06 17.35 -0.40
N PRO A 211 9.02 16.69 0.77
CA PRO A 211 8.80 15.26 0.87
C PRO A 211 7.34 14.91 0.49
N TYR A 212 7.16 14.40 -0.73
CA TYR A 212 5.85 14.12 -1.31
C TYR A 212 5.63 12.61 -1.49
N PHE A 213 4.39 12.17 -1.24
CA PHE A 213 4.02 10.76 -1.19
C PHE A 213 2.74 10.45 -1.97
N TYR A 214 2.65 9.21 -2.42
CA TYR A 214 1.44 8.56 -2.92
C TYR A 214 1.02 7.48 -1.94
N LEU A 215 -0.23 7.49 -1.47
CA LEU A 215 -0.70 6.64 -0.35
C LEU A 215 -1.67 5.56 -0.88
N PRO A 216 -1.23 4.29 -0.99
CA PRO A 216 -2.01 3.24 -1.65
C PRO A 216 -2.95 2.46 -0.74
N LYS A 217 -3.94 1.82 -1.37
CA LYS A 217 -4.79 0.74 -0.86
C LYS A 217 -5.41 1.00 0.52
N MET A 218 -5.72 2.25 0.83
CA MET A 218 -6.47 2.62 2.04
C MET A 218 -7.94 2.24 1.92
N GLU A 219 -8.56 1.83 3.03
CA GLU A 219 -9.97 1.39 3.07
C GLU A 219 -10.87 2.28 3.93
N SER A 220 -10.34 3.25 4.68
CA SER A 220 -11.12 4.21 5.46
C SER A 220 -10.37 5.51 5.74
N HIS A 221 -11.10 6.58 6.09
CA HIS A 221 -10.53 7.85 6.54
C HIS A 221 -9.68 7.73 7.80
N LEU A 222 -9.91 6.74 8.65
CA LEU A 222 -9.10 6.51 9.85
C LEU A 222 -7.66 6.05 9.52
N GLU A 223 -7.45 5.44 8.36
CA GLU A 223 -6.11 5.12 7.85
C GLU A 223 -5.43 6.36 7.25
N ALA A 224 -6.20 7.32 6.72
CA ALA A 224 -5.72 8.63 6.32
C ALA A 224 -5.32 9.47 7.56
N ARG A 225 -6.07 9.36 8.67
CA ARG A 225 -5.69 9.93 9.98
C ARG A 225 -4.37 9.35 10.49
N LEU A 226 -4.17 8.03 10.40
CA LEU A 226 -2.90 7.40 10.78
C LEU A 226 -1.72 7.99 9.99
N TRP A 227 -1.87 8.20 8.68
CA TRP A 227 -0.86 8.90 7.88
C TRP A 227 -0.65 10.35 8.31
N ASN A 228 -1.72 11.09 8.64
CA ASN A 228 -1.62 12.46 9.13
C ASN A 228 -0.82 12.55 10.44
N ASP A 229 -1.04 11.62 11.37
CA ASP A 229 -0.34 11.58 12.66
C ASP A 229 1.13 11.17 12.50
N VAL A 230 1.42 10.21 11.61
CA VAL A 230 2.78 9.87 11.16
C VAL A 230 3.49 11.09 10.56
N PHE A 231 2.81 11.85 9.69
CA PHE A 231 3.36 13.07 9.08
C PHE A 231 3.63 14.16 10.11
N ASN A 232 2.72 14.38 11.07
CA ASN A 232 2.91 15.35 12.15
C ASN A 232 4.15 15.01 12.99
N LEU A 233 4.25 13.78 13.50
CA LEU A 233 5.40 13.35 14.30
C LEU A 233 6.71 13.42 13.50
N ALA A 234 6.69 13.04 12.23
CA ALA A 234 7.87 13.11 11.36
C ALA A 234 8.38 14.55 11.17
N GLN A 235 7.49 15.49 10.89
CA GLN A 235 7.83 16.91 10.70
C GLN A 235 8.36 17.54 11.98
N ASP A 236 7.73 17.25 13.11
CA ASP A 236 8.19 17.69 14.43
C ASP A 236 9.59 17.12 14.75
N PHE A 237 9.82 15.83 14.50
CA PHE A 237 11.08 15.14 14.79
C PHE A 237 12.29 15.73 14.04
N VAL A 238 12.13 16.06 12.75
CA VAL A 238 13.20 16.68 11.96
C VAL A 238 13.20 18.22 12.04
N ALA A 239 12.27 18.81 12.80
CA ALA A 239 12.05 20.25 12.95
C ALA A 239 11.82 20.99 11.62
N ILE A 240 10.77 20.61 10.89
CA ILE A 240 10.22 21.35 9.75
C ILE A 240 8.74 21.69 9.99
N PRO A 241 8.17 22.72 9.34
CA PRO A 241 6.76 23.10 9.55
C PRO A 241 5.81 21.95 9.22
N ARG A 242 4.76 21.76 10.02
CA ARG A 242 3.63 20.88 9.66
C ARG A 242 2.95 21.41 8.39
N GLY A 243 2.44 20.51 7.56
CA GLY A 243 1.97 20.85 6.22
C GLY A 243 3.08 21.10 5.19
N THR A 244 4.30 20.63 5.44
CA THR A 244 5.40 20.55 4.46
C THR A 244 5.36 19.24 3.67
N ILE A 245 4.98 18.14 4.33
CA ILE A 245 4.68 16.86 3.66
C ILE A 245 3.44 17.04 2.76
N ARG A 246 3.42 16.37 1.61
CA ARG A 246 2.20 16.19 0.81
C ARG A 246 1.91 14.73 0.53
N GLY A 247 0.65 14.34 0.60
CA GLY A 247 0.15 13.00 0.27
C GLY A 247 -0.96 13.08 -0.76
N THR A 248 -0.80 12.38 -1.89
CA THR A 248 -1.89 12.09 -2.84
C THR A 248 -2.42 10.69 -2.54
N VAL A 249 -3.71 10.53 -2.31
CA VAL A 249 -4.30 9.22 -1.96
C VAL A 249 -4.82 8.51 -3.21
N LEU A 250 -4.48 7.23 -3.39
CA LEU A 250 -5.13 6.41 -4.40
C LEU A 250 -6.47 5.93 -3.84
N ILE A 251 -7.59 6.36 -4.43
CA ILE A 251 -8.92 5.83 -4.05
C ILE A 251 -9.16 4.55 -4.83
N GLU A 252 -8.30 3.57 -4.61
CA GLU A 252 -8.26 2.31 -5.34
C GLU A 252 -8.91 1.16 -4.56
N THR A 253 -9.70 1.49 -3.54
CA THR A 253 -10.59 0.55 -2.87
C THR A 253 -12.04 1.04 -2.93
N ILE A 254 -12.98 0.10 -3.04
CA ILE A 254 -14.41 0.44 -3.12
C ILE A 254 -14.91 1.13 -1.85
N LEU A 255 -14.33 0.81 -0.68
CA LEU A 255 -14.71 1.42 0.60
C LEU A 255 -14.25 2.89 0.67
N ALA A 256 -13.02 3.19 0.22
CA ALA A 256 -12.51 4.57 0.19
C ALA A 256 -13.33 5.49 -0.74
N ALA A 257 -14.05 4.97 -1.73
CA ALA A 257 -14.95 5.76 -2.58
C ALA A 257 -16.15 6.36 -1.82
N PHE A 258 -16.56 5.77 -0.69
CA PHE A 258 -17.61 6.30 0.18
C PHE A 258 -17.10 7.29 1.23
N GLU A 259 -15.78 7.42 1.37
CA GLU A 259 -15.12 8.21 2.42
C GLU A 259 -14.13 9.24 1.84
N MET A 260 -14.25 9.59 0.55
CA MET A 260 -13.30 10.48 -0.14
C MET A 260 -13.17 11.86 0.52
N ASP A 261 -14.29 12.44 0.99
CA ASP A 261 -14.31 13.76 1.63
C ASP A 261 -13.63 13.70 3.01
N GLU A 262 -13.90 12.64 3.76
CA GLU A 262 -13.31 12.35 5.06
C GLU A 262 -11.81 12.06 4.94
N ILE A 263 -11.38 11.31 3.93
CA ILE A 263 -9.96 11.06 3.63
C ILE A 263 -9.22 12.37 3.35
N ILE A 264 -9.79 13.29 2.56
CA ILE A 264 -9.19 14.63 2.36
C ILE A 264 -9.24 15.42 3.66
N TYR A 265 -10.29 15.33 4.46
CA TYR A 265 -10.44 16.07 5.72
C TYR A 265 -9.39 15.68 6.78
N GLU A 266 -9.15 14.38 6.98
CA GLU A 266 -8.15 13.85 7.90
C GLU A 266 -6.72 14.22 7.47
N LEU A 267 -6.48 14.29 6.16
CA LEU A 267 -5.21 14.75 5.58
C LEU A 267 -5.21 16.23 5.18
N ARG A 268 -6.16 17.07 5.60
CA ARG A 268 -6.40 18.39 4.97
C ARG A 268 -5.17 19.31 4.91
N ASP A 269 -4.31 19.28 5.94
CA ASP A 269 -3.08 20.08 6.02
C ASP A 269 -1.91 19.49 5.19
N HIS A 270 -2.06 18.24 4.74
CA HIS A 270 -1.08 17.45 4.00
C HIS A 270 -1.58 16.97 2.61
N SER A 271 -2.85 17.17 2.25
CA SER A 271 -3.40 16.59 1.02
C SER A 271 -2.84 17.30 -0.23
N SER A 272 -2.47 16.50 -1.23
CA SER A 272 -2.25 16.95 -2.61
C SER A 272 -3.22 16.30 -3.60
N GLY A 273 -4.37 15.83 -3.11
CA GLY A 273 -5.45 15.28 -3.95
C GLY A 273 -5.65 13.78 -3.87
N LEU A 274 -6.52 13.29 -4.75
CA LEU A 274 -6.87 11.89 -4.90
C LEU A 274 -6.52 11.39 -6.32
N ASN A 275 -6.40 10.08 -6.50
CA ASN A 275 -6.13 9.43 -7.79
C ASN A 275 -7.13 8.31 -8.11
N CYS A 276 -7.50 8.23 -9.39
CA CYS A 276 -8.32 7.17 -9.97
C CYS A 276 -7.50 5.92 -10.31
N GLY A 277 -7.75 4.81 -9.61
CA GLY A 277 -7.27 3.48 -9.96
C GLY A 277 -8.25 2.69 -10.83
N ARG A 278 -7.76 1.73 -11.63
CA ARG A 278 -8.60 0.77 -12.36
C ARG A 278 -8.47 -0.64 -11.79
N TRP A 279 -7.29 -1.25 -11.86
CA TRP A 279 -7.13 -2.67 -11.52
C TRP A 279 -7.31 -2.94 -10.02
N ASP A 280 -6.66 -2.16 -9.15
CA ASP A 280 -6.87 -2.27 -7.70
C ASP A 280 -8.32 -2.02 -7.30
N TYR A 281 -8.99 -1.04 -7.92
CA TYR A 281 -10.39 -0.73 -7.62
C TYR A 281 -11.33 -1.88 -7.99
N ILE A 282 -11.17 -2.47 -9.18
CA ILE A 282 -11.95 -3.64 -9.62
C ILE A 282 -11.62 -4.87 -8.76
N PHE A 283 -10.34 -5.09 -8.44
CA PHE A 283 -9.90 -6.10 -7.47
C PHE A 283 -10.59 -5.90 -6.11
N SER A 284 -10.64 -4.68 -5.60
CA SER A 284 -11.28 -4.33 -4.34
C SER A 284 -12.80 -4.60 -4.37
N VAL A 285 -13.50 -4.26 -5.46
CA VAL A 285 -14.91 -4.62 -5.66
C VAL A 285 -15.10 -6.14 -5.56
N ILE A 286 -14.30 -6.92 -6.29
CA ILE A 286 -14.38 -8.39 -6.24
C ILE A 286 -14.06 -8.91 -4.84
N LYS A 287 -13.00 -8.41 -4.19
CA LYS A 287 -12.56 -8.81 -2.85
C LYS A 287 -13.62 -8.54 -1.78
N LYS A 288 -14.19 -7.33 -1.78
CA LYS A 288 -15.12 -6.87 -0.75
C LYS A 288 -16.51 -7.50 -0.90
N PHE A 289 -16.95 -7.78 -2.12
CA PHE A 289 -18.25 -8.42 -2.39
C PHE A 289 -18.13 -9.90 -2.80
N ARG A 290 -17.00 -10.56 -2.48
CA ARG A 290 -16.67 -11.91 -2.95
C ARG A 290 -17.74 -12.98 -2.68
N GLN A 291 -18.51 -12.87 -1.59
CA GLN A 291 -19.59 -13.81 -1.25
C GLN A 291 -20.93 -13.46 -1.92
N ASN A 292 -21.06 -12.30 -2.57
CA ASN A 292 -22.32 -11.81 -3.13
C ASN A 292 -22.36 -12.02 -4.65
N SER A 293 -23.26 -12.91 -5.11
CA SER A 293 -23.42 -13.27 -6.52
C SER A 293 -23.87 -12.10 -7.41
N ASN A 294 -24.42 -11.02 -6.83
CA ASN A 294 -24.85 -9.83 -7.59
C ASN A 294 -23.67 -8.94 -8.02
N PHE A 295 -22.45 -9.23 -7.57
CA PHE A 295 -21.22 -8.49 -7.87
C PHE A 295 -20.25 -9.27 -8.76
N VAL A 296 -20.71 -10.32 -9.44
CA VAL A 296 -19.90 -11.08 -10.41
C VAL A 296 -19.65 -10.23 -11.65
N LEU A 297 -18.37 -9.99 -11.95
CA LEU A 297 -17.95 -9.17 -13.09
C LEU A 297 -17.59 -10.03 -14.32
N PRO A 298 -17.83 -9.54 -15.56
CA PRO A 298 -17.36 -10.18 -16.78
C PRO A 298 -15.83 -10.06 -16.94
N ASP A 299 -15.27 -10.57 -18.04
CA ASP A 299 -13.85 -10.42 -18.39
C ASP A 299 -13.37 -8.96 -18.16
N ARG A 300 -12.28 -8.77 -17.39
CA ARG A 300 -11.81 -7.44 -16.94
C ARG A 300 -11.56 -6.41 -18.05
N SER A 301 -11.35 -6.86 -19.29
CA SER A 301 -11.26 -5.99 -20.47
C SER A 301 -12.54 -5.18 -20.70
N ALA A 302 -13.71 -5.78 -20.44
CA ALA A 302 -15.03 -5.16 -20.56
C ALA A 302 -15.34 -4.18 -19.41
N VAL A 303 -14.70 -4.34 -18.25
CA VAL A 303 -14.82 -3.45 -17.09
C VAL A 303 -13.97 -2.18 -17.32
N THR A 304 -14.39 -1.33 -18.25
CA THR A 304 -13.72 -0.07 -18.63
C THR A 304 -14.04 1.07 -17.66
N MET A 305 -13.33 2.21 -17.76
CA MET A 305 -13.63 3.42 -16.99
C MET A 305 -14.99 4.08 -17.35
N THR A 306 -15.74 3.53 -18.31
CA THR A 306 -17.03 4.06 -18.78
C THR A 306 -18.22 3.18 -18.41
N VAL A 307 -18.01 2.09 -17.68
CA VAL A 307 -19.11 1.25 -17.14
C VAL A 307 -19.70 1.93 -15.89
N PRO A 308 -20.97 1.69 -15.53
CA PRO A 308 -21.73 2.58 -14.64
C PRO A 308 -21.02 2.92 -13.32
N PHE A 309 -20.57 1.92 -12.55
CA PHE A 309 -19.91 2.16 -11.27
C PHE A 309 -18.53 2.84 -11.38
N MET A 310 -17.79 2.63 -12.47
CA MET A 310 -16.49 3.27 -12.72
C MET A 310 -16.66 4.74 -13.13
N ASP A 311 -17.66 5.03 -13.95
CA ASP A 311 -18.00 6.41 -14.36
C ASP A 311 -18.56 7.22 -13.18
N ALA A 312 -19.40 6.61 -12.34
CA ALA A 312 -19.86 7.20 -11.08
C ALA A 312 -18.68 7.54 -10.14
N TYR A 313 -17.76 6.59 -9.96
CA TYR A 313 -16.53 6.76 -9.18
C TYR A 313 -15.65 7.91 -9.68
N VAL A 314 -15.37 7.98 -10.99
CA VAL A 314 -14.58 9.08 -11.59
C VAL A 314 -15.25 10.43 -11.38
N LYS A 315 -16.57 10.52 -11.62
CA LYS A 315 -17.33 11.77 -11.45
C LYS A 315 -17.32 12.26 -10.00
N LEU A 316 -17.54 11.35 -9.05
CA LEU A 316 -17.48 11.65 -7.62
C LEU A 316 -16.09 12.13 -7.20
N LEU A 317 -15.02 11.43 -7.59
CA LEU A 317 -13.66 11.79 -7.23
C LEU A 317 -13.29 13.20 -7.70
N ILE A 318 -13.60 13.53 -8.96
CA ILE A 318 -13.35 14.87 -9.52
C ILE A 318 -14.13 15.93 -8.75
N GLN A 319 -15.44 15.72 -8.53
CA GLN A 319 -16.28 16.63 -7.77
C GLN A 319 -15.72 16.86 -6.35
N THR A 320 -15.42 15.80 -5.61
CA THR A 320 -14.93 15.88 -4.22
C THR A 320 -13.58 16.62 -4.16
N CYS A 321 -12.61 16.25 -4.98
CA CYS A 321 -11.31 16.92 -5.03
C CYS A 321 -11.44 18.41 -5.33
N HIS A 322 -12.20 18.76 -6.37
CA HIS A 322 -12.35 20.14 -6.81
C HIS A 322 -13.16 20.97 -5.82
N LYS A 323 -14.19 20.40 -5.18
CA LYS A 323 -14.90 21.00 -4.03
C LYS A 323 -13.93 21.38 -2.90
N ARG A 324 -12.93 20.55 -2.64
CA ARG A 324 -11.89 20.75 -1.61
C ARG A 324 -10.62 21.45 -2.09
N GLN A 325 -10.52 21.84 -3.36
CA GLN A 325 -9.37 22.53 -3.96
C GLN A 325 -8.06 21.75 -3.85
N VAL A 326 -8.14 20.44 -4.11
CA VAL A 326 -7.01 19.52 -4.26
C VAL A 326 -7.12 18.77 -5.59
N HIS A 327 -6.05 18.12 -6.05
CA HIS A 327 -6.03 17.50 -7.38
C HIS A 327 -6.93 16.25 -7.50
N ALA A 328 -7.56 16.07 -8.66
CA ALA A 328 -8.20 14.85 -9.14
C ALA A 328 -7.35 14.22 -10.25
N MET A 329 -6.52 13.23 -9.90
CA MET A 329 -5.61 12.58 -10.85
C MET A 329 -6.29 11.41 -11.59
N GLY A 330 -6.11 11.34 -12.91
CA GLY A 330 -6.60 10.25 -13.78
C GLY A 330 -5.77 8.96 -13.70
N GLY A 331 -6.15 7.96 -14.49
CA GLY A 331 -5.63 6.60 -14.40
C GLY A 331 -4.44 6.30 -15.31
N MET A 332 -3.97 5.06 -15.24
CA MET A 332 -2.77 4.57 -15.93
C MET A 332 -2.99 4.23 -17.41
N ALA A 333 -2.07 4.67 -18.28
CA ALA A 333 -1.80 4.05 -19.58
C ALA A 333 -0.48 3.24 -19.53
N ALA A 334 -0.61 1.91 -19.55
CA ALA A 334 0.48 0.95 -19.36
C ALA A 334 1.13 0.44 -20.67
N GLN A 335 0.72 0.95 -21.83
CA GLN A 335 1.11 0.43 -23.15
C GLN A 335 2.62 0.58 -23.43
N ILE A 336 3.24 -0.52 -23.84
CA ILE A 336 4.60 -0.57 -24.37
C ILE A 336 4.51 -0.46 -25.91
N PRO A 337 5.21 0.48 -26.56
CA PRO A 337 5.17 0.62 -28.02
C PRO A 337 5.57 -0.68 -28.75
N ILE A 338 4.74 -1.10 -29.69
CA ILE A 338 4.91 -2.33 -30.47
C ILE A 338 5.75 -1.99 -31.70
N LYS A 339 7.01 -2.42 -31.72
CA LYS A 339 7.95 -2.00 -32.78
C LYS A 339 7.77 -2.77 -34.09
N ASP A 340 7.35 -4.02 -33.99
CA ASP A 340 7.37 -4.99 -35.09
C ASP A 340 6.01 -5.14 -35.79
N ASP A 341 4.96 -4.48 -35.26
CA ASP A 341 3.64 -4.35 -35.86
C ASP A 341 3.15 -2.90 -35.73
N LYS A 342 3.23 -2.15 -36.84
CA LYS A 342 2.81 -0.75 -36.88
C LYS A 342 1.29 -0.60 -36.69
N ALA A 343 0.47 -1.50 -37.24
CA ALA A 343 -0.98 -1.36 -37.18
C ALA A 343 -1.51 -1.63 -35.77
N ALA A 344 -0.97 -2.63 -35.08
CA ALA A 344 -1.25 -2.86 -33.67
C ALA A 344 -0.75 -1.69 -32.79
N ASN A 345 0.43 -1.14 -33.08
CA ASN A 345 0.95 0.02 -32.36
C ASN A 345 0.07 1.26 -32.53
N ASP A 346 -0.27 1.64 -33.77
CA ASP A 346 -1.10 2.81 -34.07
C ASP A 346 -2.43 2.72 -33.31
N LYS A 347 -3.12 1.58 -33.39
CA LYS A 347 -4.37 1.30 -32.67
C LYS A 347 -4.21 1.38 -31.14
N ALA A 348 -3.08 0.93 -30.60
CA ALA A 348 -2.80 1.03 -29.17
C ALA A 348 -2.58 2.49 -28.75
N MET A 349 -1.85 3.29 -29.55
CA MET A 349 -1.61 4.71 -29.28
C MET A 349 -2.88 5.56 -29.44
N GLU A 350 -3.74 5.26 -30.42
CA GLU A 350 -5.08 5.84 -30.54
C GLU A 350 -5.94 5.56 -29.31
N GLY A 351 -5.89 4.34 -28.79
CA GLY A 351 -6.54 3.96 -27.53
C GLY A 351 -6.06 4.80 -26.34
N VAL A 352 -4.74 5.01 -26.23
CA VAL A 352 -4.16 5.91 -25.20
C VAL A 352 -4.63 7.35 -25.39
N TYR A 353 -4.64 7.88 -26.61
CA TYR A 353 -5.14 9.24 -26.89
C TYR A 353 -6.61 9.39 -26.48
N ALA A 354 -7.47 8.45 -26.86
CA ALA A 354 -8.90 8.47 -26.53
C ALA A 354 -9.15 8.36 -25.02
N ASP A 355 -8.37 7.52 -24.32
CA ASP A 355 -8.41 7.39 -22.85
C ASP A 355 -8.04 8.71 -22.17
N LYS A 356 -6.94 9.36 -22.58
CA LYS A 356 -6.49 10.62 -21.99
C LYS A 356 -7.40 11.79 -22.33
N LEU A 357 -8.00 11.76 -23.52
CA LEU A 357 -8.99 12.74 -23.95
C LEU A 357 -10.28 12.66 -23.11
N ARG A 358 -10.70 11.44 -22.72
CA ARG A 358 -11.81 11.26 -21.77
C ARG A 358 -11.46 11.88 -20.42
N GLU A 359 -10.27 11.59 -19.89
CA GLU A 359 -9.88 12.03 -18.54
C GLU A 359 -9.82 13.54 -18.39
N VAL A 360 -9.12 14.24 -19.28
CA VAL A 360 -9.03 15.70 -19.23
C VAL A 360 -10.40 16.36 -19.41
N LYS A 361 -11.27 15.83 -20.28
CA LYS A 361 -12.64 16.33 -20.49
C LYS A 361 -13.59 16.03 -19.34
N ALA A 362 -13.38 14.94 -18.58
CA ALA A 362 -14.18 14.63 -17.39
C ALA A 362 -13.90 15.63 -16.24
N GLY A 363 -12.68 16.18 -16.22
CA GLY A 363 -12.23 17.19 -15.27
C GLY A 363 -10.88 16.89 -14.62
N HIS A 364 -10.20 15.77 -14.90
CA HIS A 364 -8.93 15.44 -14.24
C HIS A 364 -7.85 16.51 -14.44
N ASP A 365 -7.04 16.76 -13.40
CA ASP A 365 -5.92 17.71 -13.43
C ASP A 365 -4.63 17.13 -14.02
N GLY A 366 -4.60 15.81 -14.22
CA GLY A 366 -3.46 15.10 -14.78
C GLY A 366 -3.73 13.62 -14.96
N THR A 367 -2.75 12.90 -15.50
CA THR A 367 -2.88 11.47 -15.84
C THR A 367 -1.57 10.71 -15.67
N TRP A 368 -1.65 9.38 -15.65
CA TRP A 368 -0.51 8.48 -15.47
C TRP A 368 -0.11 7.74 -16.75
N VAL A 369 1.21 7.56 -16.92
CA VAL A 369 1.83 6.72 -17.95
C VAL A 369 2.92 5.82 -17.35
N ALA A 370 3.04 4.58 -17.82
CA ALA A 370 4.10 3.65 -17.37
C ALA A 370 5.36 3.67 -18.25
N HIS A 371 5.32 4.32 -19.42
CA HIS A 371 6.41 4.30 -20.39
C HIS A 371 6.70 5.68 -20.99
N PRO A 372 7.98 6.12 -21.08
CA PRO A 372 8.35 7.46 -21.55
C PRO A 372 7.79 7.86 -22.93
N ALA A 373 7.57 6.89 -23.82
CA ALA A 373 7.01 7.16 -25.16
C ALA A 373 5.55 7.65 -25.13
N LEU A 374 4.77 7.26 -24.10
CA LEU A 374 3.38 7.70 -23.95
C LEU A 374 3.27 9.13 -23.41
N ALA A 375 4.34 9.64 -22.77
CA ALA A 375 4.35 10.97 -22.17
C ALA A 375 4.07 12.08 -23.19
N ALA A 376 4.51 11.92 -24.44
CA ALA A 376 4.23 12.87 -25.53
C ALA A 376 2.73 12.95 -25.86
N ILE A 377 2.07 11.79 -26.01
CA ILE A 377 0.63 11.68 -26.31
C ILE A 377 -0.20 12.29 -25.17
N ALA A 378 0.11 11.90 -23.92
CA ALA A 378 -0.57 12.43 -22.75
C ALA A 378 -0.36 13.96 -22.61
N SER A 379 0.87 14.45 -22.85
CA SER A 379 1.18 15.88 -22.79
C SER A 379 0.44 16.68 -23.87
N GLU A 380 0.36 16.19 -25.11
CA GLU A 380 -0.37 16.85 -26.20
C GLU A 380 -1.85 17.03 -25.82
N VAL A 381 -2.49 15.95 -25.37
CA VAL A 381 -3.90 15.96 -24.96
C VAL A 381 -4.14 16.94 -23.81
N PHE A 382 -3.37 16.84 -22.72
CA PHE A 382 -3.56 17.73 -21.58
C PHE A 382 -3.19 19.18 -21.89
N ASN A 383 -2.15 19.46 -22.68
CA ASN A 383 -1.82 20.83 -23.10
C ASN A 383 -2.94 21.48 -23.95
N LYS A 384 -3.62 20.68 -24.78
CA LYS A 384 -4.68 21.16 -25.66
C LYS A 384 -6.01 21.42 -24.93
N TYR A 385 -6.36 20.57 -23.96
CA TYR A 385 -7.67 20.62 -23.29
C TYR A 385 -7.62 21.18 -21.86
N MET A 386 -6.43 21.24 -21.24
CA MET A 386 -6.15 21.90 -19.97
C MET A 386 -5.04 22.96 -20.16
N PRO A 387 -5.39 24.18 -20.63
CA PRO A 387 -4.44 25.27 -20.87
C PRO A 387 -3.91 25.91 -19.56
N THR A 388 -4.62 25.71 -18.45
CA THR A 388 -4.22 26.08 -17.09
C THR A 388 -3.25 25.04 -16.48
N PRO A 389 -2.60 25.32 -15.34
CA PRO A 389 -1.81 24.32 -14.60
C PRO A 389 -2.63 23.11 -14.10
N ASN A 390 -3.91 23.31 -13.83
CA ASN A 390 -4.87 22.32 -13.31
C ASN A 390 -6.31 22.80 -13.61
N GLN A 391 -7.31 21.96 -13.32
CA GLN A 391 -8.75 22.16 -13.55
C GLN A 391 -9.57 22.25 -12.25
N MET A 392 -8.97 22.49 -11.08
CA MET A 392 -9.68 22.57 -9.78
C MET A 392 -10.86 23.57 -9.73
N PHE A 393 -10.96 24.48 -10.69
CA PHE A 393 -12.10 25.40 -10.86
C PHE A 393 -13.34 24.72 -11.48
N VAL A 394 -13.20 23.55 -12.10
CA VAL A 394 -14.28 22.74 -12.68
C VAL A 394 -14.98 21.96 -11.56
N ARG A 395 -15.78 22.65 -10.74
CA ARG A 395 -16.35 22.12 -9.48
C ARG A 395 -17.25 20.88 -9.61
N ARG A 396 -17.78 20.61 -10.81
CA ARG A 396 -18.73 19.51 -11.08
C ARG A 396 -19.96 19.49 -10.16
N GLU A 397 -20.58 20.65 -9.94
CA GLU A 397 -21.81 20.79 -9.14
C GLU A 397 -23.04 20.08 -9.76
N ASP A 398 -22.94 19.69 -11.04
CA ASP A 398 -23.89 18.83 -11.75
C ASP A 398 -23.94 17.39 -11.21
N VAL A 399 -22.85 16.92 -10.61
CA VAL A 399 -22.68 15.53 -10.20
C VAL A 399 -23.46 15.23 -8.92
N LYS A 400 -24.25 14.16 -8.95
CA LYS A 400 -24.95 13.61 -7.78
C LYS A 400 -24.80 12.09 -7.83
N ILE A 401 -23.89 11.56 -7.04
CA ILE A 401 -23.57 10.12 -6.98
C ILE A 401 -23.98 9.60 -5.61
N GLY A 402 -24.87 8.61 -5.60
CA GLY A 402 -25.30 7.91 -4.40
C GLY A 402 -24.72 6.50 -4.30
N GLN A 403 -25.13 5.77 -3.27
CA GLN A 403 -24.73 4.38 -3.03
C GLN A 403 -24.95 3.47 -4.26
N ASN A 404 -26.15 3.54 -4.83
CA ASN A 404 -26.54 2.67 -5.94
C ASN A 404 -25.71 2.91 -7.20
N ASP A 405 -25.19 4.11 -7.41
CA ASP A 405 -24.34 4.44 -8.55
C ASP A 405 -22.95 3.80 -8.41
N LEU A 406 -22.32 3.92 -7.24
CA LEU A 406 -21.03 3.28 -6.93
C LEU A 406 -21.09 1.75 -6.86
N LEU A 407 -22.28 1.18 -6.64
CA LEU A 407 -22.54 -0.27 -6.61
C LEU A 407 -23.25 -0.79 -7.88
N ASN A 408 -23.31 0.02 -8.95
CA ASN A 408 -24.00 -0.34 -10.19
C ASN A 408 -23.19 -1.32 -11.06
N MET A 409 -23.32 -2.62 -10.75
CA MET A 409 -22.64 -3.72 -11.45
C MET A 409 -23.27 -4.11 -12.80
N ASN A 410 -24.10 -3.24 -13.42
CA ASN A 410 -24.63 -3.45 -14.78
C ASN A 410 -23.53 -3.24 -15.84
N VAL A 411 -22.56 -4.15 -15.88
CA VAL A 411 -21.42 -4.13 -16.79
C VAL A 411 -21.70 -5.03 -17.99
N PRO A 412 -21.79 -4.49 -19.21
CA PRO A 412 -21.93 -5.31 -20.40
C PRO A 412 -20.66 -6.12 -20.64
N GLY A 413 -20.80 -7.43 -20.85
CA GLY A 413 -19.66 -8.31 -21.12
C GLY A 413 -20.06 -9.78 -21.03
N LYS A 414 -19.06 -10.66 -21.16
CA LYS A 414 -19.17 -12.11 -20.93
C LYS A 414 -17.94 -12.57 -20.16
N ILE A 415 -17.99 -13.80 -19.66
CA ILE A 415 -16.83 -14.55 -19.17
C ILE A 415 -16.44 -15.51 -20.30
N THR A 416 -15.18 -15.64 -20.67
CA THR A 416 -14.74 -16.51 -21.79
C THR A 416 -13.61 -17.46 -21.37
N GLU A 417 -13.43 -18.59 -22.06
CA GLU A 417 -12.23 -19.42 -21.85
C GLU A 417 -10.95 -18.63 -22.18
N GLU A 418 -10.99 -17.75 -23.19
CA GLU A 418 -9.89 -16.84 -23.51
C GLU A 418 -9.58 -15.89 -22.34
N GLY A 419 -10.59 -15.27 -21.74
CA GLY A 419 -10.47 -14.43 -20.55
C GLY A 419 -9.87 -15.17 -19.35
N ILE A 420 -10.28 -16.42 -19.13
CA ILE A 420 -9.68 -17.30 -18.11
C ILE A 420 -8.20 -17.57 -18.40
N ARG A 421 -7.85 -18.04 -19.61
CA ARG A 421 -6.45 -18.31 -20.00
C ARG A 421 -5.59 -17.05 -19.94
N LYS A 422 -6.12 -15.90 -20.33
CA LYS A 422 -5.45 -14.59 -20.23
C LYS A 422 -5.19 -14.17 -18.78
N ASN A 423 -6.14 -14.40 -17.87
CA ASN A 423 -5.95 -14.13 -16.44
C ASN A 423 -4.91 -15.09 -15.82
N LEU A 424 -4.92 -16.37 -16.21
CA LEU A 424 -3.90 -17.34 -15.79
C LEU A 424 -2.51 -16.97 -16.31
N ASN A 425 -2.39 -16.64 -17.60
CA ASN A 425 -1.15 -16.23 -18.25
C ASN A 425 -0.50 -15.02 -17.57
N ILE A 426 -1.31 -13.97 -17.31
CA ILE A 426 -0.81 -12.73 -16.71
C ILE A 426 -0.52 -12.90 -15.21
N GLY A 427 -1.37 -13.63 -14.47
CA GLY A 427 -1.09 -13.95 -13.06
C GLY A 427 0.19 -14.76 -12.91
N LEU A 428 0.37 -15.83 -13.69
CA LEU A 428 1.59 -16.65 -13.67
C LEU A 428 2.83 -15.83 -14.09
N GLY A 429 2.75 -15.05 -15.17
CA GLY A 429 3.83 -14.19 -15.66
C GLY A 429 4.30 -13.17 -14.62
N TYR A 430 3.35 -12.52 -13.94
CA TYR A 430 3.65 -11.56 -12.89
C TYR A 430 4.26 -12.24 -11.66
N MET A 431 3.61 -13.30 -11.14
CA MET A 431 4.08 -14.03 -9.96
C MET A 431 5.48 -14.60 -10.16
N GLU A 432 5.79 -15.11 -11.36
CA GLU A 432 7.12 -15.63 -11.71
C GLU A 432 8.19 -14.53 -11.68
N GLY A 433 7.89 -13.35 -12.25
CA GLY A 433 8.76 -12.18 -12.19
C GLY A 433 8.98 -11.68 -10.77
N TRP A 434 7.91 -11.57 -9.99
CA TRP A 434 7.93 -11.08 -8.61
C TRP A 434 8.73 -12.00 -7.69
N LEU A 435 8.56 -13.32 -7.82
CA LEU A 435 9.36 -14.34 -7.12
C LEU A 435 10.85 -14.32 -7.51
N ARG A 436 11.22 -13.67 -8.63
CA ARG A 436 12.61 -13.40 -9.02
C ARG A 436 13.09 -11.99 -8.63
N GLY A 437 12.31 -11.23 -7.86
CA GLY A 437 12.65 -9.88 -7.44
C GLY A 437 12.29 -8.78 -8.46
N VAL A 438 11.43 -9.05 -9.44
CA VAL A 438 11.01 -8.08 -10.47
C VAL A 438 9.51 -7.82 -10.36
N GLY A 439 9.13 -6.66 -9.79
CA GLY A 439 7.73 -6.28 -9.60
C GLY A 439 7.09 -5.48 -10.75
N CYS A 440 7.87 -5.11 -11.77
CA CYS A 440 7.41 -4.35 -12.94
C CYS A 440 7.69 -5.20 -14.19
N VAL A 441 6.66 -5.86 -14.72
CA VAL A 441 6.83 -6.98 -15.65
C VAL A 441 6.18 -6.67 -17.01
N PRO A 442 6.93 -6.66 -18.13
CA PRO A 442 6.35 -6.48 -19.45
C PRO A 442 5.65 -7.78 -19.89
N ILE A 443 4.31 -7.76 -19.97
CA ILE A 443 3.49 -8.90 -20.38
C ILE A 443 2.52 -8.43 -21.48
N ASN A 444 2.47 -9.13 -22.61
CA ASN A 444 1.53 -8.84 -23.72
C ASN A 444 1.51 -7.36 -24.17
N TYR A 445 2.68 -6.73 -24.25
CA TYR A 445 2.89 -5.30 -24.57
C TYR A 445 2.28 -4.30 -23.56
N LEU A 446 2.01 -4.73 -22.33
CA LEU A 446 1.66 -3.89 -21.20
C LEU A 446 2.76 -3.98 -20.14
N MET A 447 3.01 -2.88 -19.44
CA MET A 447 3.85 -2.87 -18.24
C MET A 447 2.97 -3.16 -17.03
N GLU A 448 3.00 -4.40 -16.54
CA GLU A 448 2.08 -4.89 -15.52
C GLU A 448 2.71 -4.83 -14.11
N ASP A 449 1.88 -4.50 -13.13
CA ASP A 449 2.17 -4.42 -11.69
C ASP A 449 1.30 -5.41 -10.89
N ALA A 450 1.40 -5.40 -9.55
CA ALA A 450 0.69 -6.38 -8.72
C ALA A 450 -0.83 -6.29 -8.89
N ALA A 451 -1.41 -5.10 -8.98
CA ALA A 451 -2.84 -4.89 -9.21
C ALA A 451 -3.38 -5.65 -10.43
N THR A 452 -2.61 -5.74 -11.51
CA THR A 452 -2.97 -6.57 -12.68
C THR A 452 -3.08 -8.06 -12.32
N ALA A 453 -2.17 -8.60 -11.50
CA ALA A 453 -2.22 -9.99 -11.06
C ALA A 453 -3.32 -10.23 -10.01
N GLU A 454 -3.55 -9.26 -9.12
CA GLU A 454 -4.61 -9.27 -8.10
C GLU A 454 -6.01 -9.36 -8.73
N VAL A 455 -6.30 -8.52 -9.73
CA VAL A 455 -7.60 -8.59 -10.44
C VAL A 455 -7.71 -9.88 -11.25
N SER A 456 -6.61 -10.38 -11.84
CA SER A 456 -6.61 -11.67 -12.55
C SER A 456 -6.96 -12.85 -11.65
N ARG A 457 -6.30 -13.01 -10.49
CA ARG A 457 -6.65 -14.10 -9.56
C ARG A 457 -8.07 -13.94 -9.02
N SER A 458 -8.48 -12.71 -8.74
CA SER A 458 -9.77 -12.44 -8.11
C SER A 458 -10.95 -12.74 -9.04
N GLN A 459 -10.83 -12.44 -10.34
CA GLN A 459 -11.83 -12.86 -11.32
C GLN A 459 -11.94 -14.38 -11.42
N LEU A 460 -10.81 -15.09 -11.53
CA LEU A 460 -10.79 -16.56 -11.58
C LEU A 460 -11.44 -17.18 -10.34
N TRP A 461 -11.09 -16.68 -9.15
CA TRP A 461 -11.72 -17.08 -7.89
C TRP A 461 -13.23 -16.83 -7.90
N GLN A 462 -13.65 -15.63 -8.31
CA GLN A 462 -15.06 -15.21 -8.30
C GLN A 462 -15.91 -16.07 -9.25
N TRP A 463 -15.40 -16.36 -10.45
CA TRP A 463 -16.10 -17.18 -11.43
C TRP A 463 -16.25 -18.63 -10.96
N VAL A 464 -15.24 -19.21 -10.30
CA VAL A 464 -15.35 -20.55 -9.70
C VAL A 464 -16.29 -20.53 -8.49
N LYS A 465 -16.15 -19.56 -7.59
CA LYS A 465 -16.97 -19.42 -6.36
C LYS A 465 -18.46 -19.41 -6.67
N HIS A 466 -18.86 -18.63 -7.66
CA HIS A 466 -20.27 -18.47 -8.06
C HIS A 466 -20.68 -19.45 -9.18
N GLY A 467 -19.78 -20.32 -9.61
CA GLY A 467 -20.03 -21.32 -10.65
C GLY A 467 -20.49 -20.70 -11.97
N ALA A 468 -19.91 -19.57 -12.35
CA ALA A 468 -20.36 -18.76 -13.47
C ALA A 468 -20.21 -19.51 -14.81
N PRO A 469 -21.16 -19.36 -15.76
CA PRO A 469 -21.02 -19.91 -17.10
C PRO A 469 -20.12 -19.03 -17.96
N THR A 470 -19.25 -19.65 -18.77
CA THR A 470 -18.58 -18.96 -19.87
C THR A 470 -19.54 -18.72 -21.04
N ALA A 471 -19.15 -17.86 -21.99
CA ALA A 471 -19.87 -17.58 -23.22
C ALA A 471 -20.14 -18.83 -24.08
N GLU A 472 -19.26 -19.84 -23.96
CA GLU A 472 -19.33 -21.13 -24.61
C GLU A 472 -20.24 -22.14 -23.85
N GLY A 473 -20.91 -21.71 -22.78
CA GLY A 473 -21.84 -22.51 -21.98
C GLY A 473 -21.19 -23.43 -20.95
N LYS A 474 -19.87 -23.32 -20.75
CA LYS A 474 -19.13 -24.17 -19.81
C LYS A 474 -19.16 -23.57 -18.41
N LYS A 475 -19.50 -24.37 -17.41
CA LYS A 475 -19.41 -23.93 -16.01
C LYS A 475 -17.95 -23.75 -15.61
N VAL A 476 -17.61 -22.62 -15.00
CA VAL A 476 -16.31 -22.39 -14.38
C VAL A 476 -16.33 -23.04 -13.00
N ASP A 477 -15.56 -24.12 -12.84
CA ASP A 477 -15.44 -24.88 -11.58
C ASP A 477 -13.98 -25.14 -11.20
N LYS A 478 -13.76 -25.66 -9.98
CA LYS A 478 -12.43 -25.93 -9.42
C LYS A 478 -11.60 -26.90 -10.28
N ALA A 479 -12.20 -27.98 -10.79
CA ALA A 479 -11.49 -28.97 -11.59
C ALA A 479 -11.06 -28.37 -12.93
N TYR A 480 -11.93 -27.56 -13.53
CA TYR A 480 -11.65 -26.86 -14.78
C TYR A 480 -10.57 -25.78 -14.61
N ALA A 481 -10.68 -24.92 -13.60
CA ALA A 481 -9.69 -23.88 -13.32
C ALA A 481 -8.30 -24.45 -13.04
N LEU A 482 -8.19 -25.52 -12.23
CA LEU A 482 -6.91 -26.20 -11.95
C LEU A 482 -6.33 -26.90 -13.18
N LYS A 483 -7.17 -27.48 -14.05
CA LYS A 483 -6.71 -28.02 -15.35
C LYS A 483 -6.08 -26.92 -16.21
N LEU A 484 -6.77 -25.80 -16.38
CA LEU A 484 -6.28 -24.68 -17.18
C LEU A 484 -5.03 -24.03 -16.59
N LEU A 485 -4.95 -23.90 -15.26
CA LEU A 485 -3.76 -23.42 -14.57
C LEU A 485 -2.54 -24.30 -14.86
N LYS A 486 -2.72 -25.63 -14.81
CA LYS A 486 -1.64 -26.57 -15.14
C LYS A 486 -1.20 -26.45 -16.60
N GLU A 487 -2.14 -26.48 -17.54
CA GLU A 487 -1.85 -26.30 -18.98
C GLU A 487 -1.04 -25.01 -19.22
N GLN A 488 -1.47 -23.90 -18.62
CA GLN A 488 -0.84 -22.60 -18.80
C GLN A 488 0.55 -22.50 -18.14
N ALA A 489 0.73 -23.13 -16.97
CA ALA A 489 2.01 -23.17 -16.27
C ALA A 489 3.04 -24.06 -16.98
N ASP A 490 2.62 -25.23 -17.48
CA ASP A 490 3.48 -26.13 -18.26
C ASP A 490 3.91 -25.45 -19.58
N GLU A 491 3.00 -24.76 -20.27
CA GLU A 491 3.30 -23.98 -21.47
C GLU A 491 4.31 -22.85 -21.20
N LEU A 492 4.06 -22.03 -20.18
CA LEU A 492 4.94 -20.90 -19.82
C LEU A 492 6.30 -21.37 -19.34
N SER A 493 6.35 -22.44 -18.54
CA SER A 493 7.60 -23.07 -18.09
C SER A 493 8.45 -23.57 -19.26
N SER A 494 7.82 -24.19 -20.28
CA SER A 494 8.53 -24.69 -21.47
C SER A 494 9.13 -23.60 -22.36
N LYS A 495 8.55 -22.40 -22.34
CA LYS A 495 9.00 -21.21 -23.08
C LYS A 495 9.91 -20.29 -22.25
N GLY A 496 9.96 -20.49 -20.93
CA GLY A 496 10.70 -19.67 -19.99
C GLY A 496 12.21 -19.94 -19.99
N ALA A 497 12.98 -19.05 -19.36
CA ALA A 497 14.40 -19.29 -19.12
C ALA A 497 14.60 -20.50 -18.19
N LYS A 498 15.77 -21.16 -18.29
CA LYS A 498 16.15 -22.24 -17.36
C LYS A 498 16.21 -21.70 -15.93
N GLY A 499 15.52 -22.37 -15.00
CA GLY A 499 15.41 -21.90 -13.61
C GLY A 499 14.31 -20.86 -13.37
N ASN A 500 13.36 -20.71 -14.31
CA ASN A 500 12.13 -19.95 -14.06
C ASN A 500 11.34 -20.51 -12.87
N LYS A 501 10.47 -19.67 -12.29
CA LYS A 501 9.64 -20.02 -11.13
C LYS A 501 8.17 -20.30 -11.48
N TYR A 502 7.82 -20.63 -12.73
CA TYR A 502 6.41 -20.79 -13.15
C TYR A 502 5.66 -21.89 -12.39
N HIS A 503 6.31 -23.03 -12.09
CA HIS A 503 5.66 -24.08 -11.31
C HIS A 503 5.47 -23.70 -9.83
N LEU A 504 6.38 -22.92 -9.24
CA LEU A 504 6.24 -22.39 -7.88
C LEU A 504 5.11 -21.34 -7.82
N ALA A 505 5.05 -20.44 -8.80
CA ALA A 505 3.94 -19.53 -8.97
C ALA A 505 2.61 -20.28 -9.08
N ALA A 506 2.54 -21.35 -9.90
CA ALA A 506 1.36 -22.18 -10.05
C ALA A 506 0.92 -22.90 -8.76
N GLN A 507 1.86 -23.32 -7.91
CA GLN A 507 1.54 -23.92 -6.59
C GLN A 507 0.79 -22.93 -5.69
N TYR A 508 1.28 -21.70 -5.58
CA TYR A 508 0.60 -20.63 -4.83
C TYR A 508 -0.72 -20.21 -5.49
N PHE A 509 -0.75 -20.12 -6.81
CA PHE A 509 -1.93 -19.69 -7.56
C PHE A 509 -3.05 -20.74 -7.49
N ALA A 510 -2.73 -22.03 -7.38
CA ALA A 510 -3.69 -23.12 -7.32
C ALA A 510 -4.73 -22.93 -6.21
N GLY A 511 -4.33 -22.58 -4.99
CA GLY A 511 -5.25 -22.31 -3.87
C GLY A 511 -6.09 -21.04 -4.06
N GLN A 512 -5.69 -20.14 -4.95
CA GLN A 512 -6.37 -18.85 -5.20
C GLN A 512 -7.34 -18.90 -6.39
N VAL A 513 -7.43 -20.00 -7.13
CA VAL A 513 -8.36 -20.16 -8.27
C VAL A 513 -9.44 -21.21 -8.03
N THR A 514 -9.59 -21.72 -6.81
CA THR A 514 -10.58 -22.77 -6.49
C THR A 514 -11.94 -22.26 -6.02
N GLY A 515 -12.09 -20.96 -5.75
CA GLY A 515 -13.30 -20.40 -5.12
C GLY A 515 -13.45 -20.75 -3.63
N GLU A 516 -12.41 -21.34 -3.01
CA GLU A 516 -12.41 -21.74 -1.60
C GLU A 516 -11.63 -20.71 -0.78
N ASP A 517 -10.30 -20.80 -0.76
CA ASP A 517 -9.42 -19.88 -0.04
C ASP A 517 -9.26 -18.56 -0.81
N TYR A 518 -9.16 -17.45 -0.09
CA TYR A 518 -8.93 -16.13 -0.68
C TYR A 518 -7.95 -15.35 0.19
N ALA A 519 -6.71 -15.18 -0.30
CA ALA A 519 -5.74 -14.28 0.32
C ALA A 519 -6.17 -12.82 0.08
N ASP A 520 -6.07 -11.96 1.09
CA ASP A 520 -6.45 -10.55 0.93
C ASP A 520 -5.55 -9.81 -0.08
N PHE A 521 -4.29 -10.25 -0.22
CA PHE A 521 -3.32 -9.80 -1.22
C PHE A 521 -2.39 -10.95 -1.66
N LEU A 522 -2.06 -10.98 -2.96
CA LEU A 522 -1.10 -11.88 -3.59
C LEU A 522 0.32 -11.64 -3.08
N THR A 523 0.69 -10.39 -2.86
CA THR A 523 2.01 -10.01 -2.32
C THR A 523 2.25 -10.64 -0.96
N SER A 524 1.26 -10.59 -0.05
CA SER A 524 1.32 -11.23 1.27
C SER A 524 1.42 -12.76 1.19
N LEU A 525 0.76 -13.39 0.21
CA LEU A 525 0.85 -14.84 -0.03
C LEU A 525 2.27 -15.28 -0.43
N LEU A 526 2.94 -14.47 -1.25
CA LEU A 526 4.27 -14.80 -1.80
C LEU A 526 5.44 -14.25 -0.95
N TYR A 527 5.20 -13.33 -0.01
CA TYR A 527 6.27 -12.53 0.62
C TYR A 527 7.36 -13.38 1.29
N ASN A 528 7.01 -14.52 1.90
CA ASN A 528 7.98 -15.41 2.55
C ASN A 528 9.02 -15.98 1.58
N GLU A 529 8.67 -16.22 0.31
CA GLU A 529 9.57 -16.77 -0.73
C GLU A 529 10.70 -15.79 -1.12
N ILE A 530 10.51 -14.50 -0.87
CA ILE A 530 11.47 -13.44 -1.21
C ILE A 530 12.06 -12.73 0.00
N THR A 531 11.67 -13.11 1.22
CA THR A 531 12.11 -12.50 2.50
C THR A 531 12.49 -13.49 3.60
N SER A 532 12.56 -14.79 3.29
CA SER A 532 13.16 -15.76 4.20
C SER A 532 14.61 -15.35 4.48
N PRO A 533 14.96 -14.98 5.73
CA PRO A 533 16.27 -14.41 6.01
C PRO A 533 17.36 -15.48 5.83
N ILE A 534 18.45 -15.10 5.17
CA ILE A 534 19.69 -15.86 5.26
C ILE A 534 20.11 -15.87 6.73
N CYS A 535 20.42 -17.06 7.27
CA CYS A 535 20.76 -17.23 8.69
C CYS A 535 22.17 -16.67 8.98
N SER A 536 22.27 -15.34 9.00
CA SER A 536 23.46 -14.57 9.33
C SER A 536 23.04 -13.30 10.09
N SER A 537 22.60 -13.50 11.33
CA SER A 537 22.23 -12.41 12.23
C SER A 537 23.47 -11.58 12.59
N VAL A 538 23.62 -10.41 11.97
CA VAL A 538 24.59 -9.40 12.41
C VAL A 538 23.91 -8.52 13.45
N THR A 539 24.15 -8.79 14.73
CA THR A 539 23.75 -7.87 15.81
C THR A 539 24.69 -6.67 15.77
N ILE A 540 24.22 -5.53 15.25
CA ILE A 540 25.07 -4.36 14.97
C ILE A 540 25.38 -3.56 16.25
N TYR A 541 24.52 -3.63 17.26
CA TYR A 541 24.65 -2.86 18.50
C TYR A 541 24.43 -3.74 19.74
N GLN A 542 25.52 -4.18 20.37
CA GLN A 542 25.53 -4.55 21.78
C GLN A 542 25.98 -3.35 22.60
N THR A 543 25.11 -2.84 23.47
CA THR A 543 25.56 -2.02 24.60
C THR A 543 26.13 -2.93 25.67
N GLU A 544 27.46 -3.00 25.77
CA GLU A 544 28.11 -3.64 26.92
C GLU A 544 27.81 -2.85 28.19
N ALA A 545 26.91 -3.38 29.03
CA ALA A 545 26.72 -2.88 30.38
C ALA A 545 27.91 -3.35 31.25
N GLN A 546 28.96 -2.52 31.33
CA GLN A 546 30.01 -2.74 32.32
C GLN A 546 29.42 -2.64 33.74
N PRO A 547 29.60 -3.66 34.61
CA PRO A 547 29.32 -3.51 36.03
C PRO A 547 30.32 -2.52 36.66
N PRO A 548 29.92 -1.77 37.70
CA PRO A 548 30.80 -0.78 38.32
C PRO A 548 32.02 -1.46 38.97
N ALA A 549 33.20 -0.87 38.78
CA ALA A 549 34.43 -1.37 39.34
C ALA A 549 34.40 -1.30 40.88
N ALA A 550 34.65 -2.44 41.54
CA ALA A 550 34.84 -2.48 42.98
C ALA A 550 36.25 -1.98 43.33
N GLU A 551 36.34 -0.88 44.08
CA GLU A 551 37.60 -0.40 44.63
C GLU A 551 38.14 -1.38 45.68
N THR A 552 39.33 -1.93 45.42
CA THR A 552 40.06 -2.74 46.40
C THR A 552 41.03 -1.87 47.20
N SER A 553 40.62 -1.49 48.42
CA SER A 553 41.57 -1.03 49.44
C SER A 553 42.04 -2.21 50.28
N SER A 554 43.34 -2.27 50.54
CA SER A 554 44.00 -3.34 51.28
C SER A 554 44.27 -2.92 52.73
N LEU A 555 44.23 -3.89 53.65
CA LEU A 555 45.19 -4.12 54.76
C LEU A 555 44.79 -5.42 55.51
N PRO A 556 45.71 -6.10 56.21
CA PRO A 556 45.63 -7.54 56.45
C PRO A 556 45.09 -7.94 57.82
N ASN A 557 44.71 -9.21 57.98
CA ASN A 557 44.69 -9.83 59.31
C ASN A 557 44.93 -11.36 59.31
N HIS A 558 45.28 -11.85 60.51
CA HIS A 558 45.91 -13.14 60.85
C HIS A 558 45.16 -14.46 60.49
N ALA A 559 45.83 -15.59 60.74
CA ALA A 559 45.54 -16.92 60.18
C ALA A 559 44.92 -17.96 61.17
N LEU A 560 44.50 -19.11 60.59
CA LEU A 560 44.09 -20.41 61.18
C LEU A 560 42.64 -20.51 61.75
N PRO A 561 42.02 -21.72 61.82
CA PRO A 561 42.00 -22.86 60.86
C PRO A 561 40.55 -23.42 60.59
N PRO A 562 40.34 -24.42 59.70
CA PRO A 562 38.99 -24.99 59.38
C PRO A 562 38.62 -26.20 60.28
N PRO A 563 37.31 -26.59 60.41
CA PRO A 563 36.65 -27.56 59.50
C PRO A 563 35.12 -27.25 59.32
N ALA A 564 34.18 -28.07 58.79
CA ALA A 564 34.12 -29.49 58.38
C ALA A 564 33.08 -29.76 57.26
N THR A 565 32.96 -31.04 56.85
CA THR A 565 32.20 -31.63 55.72
C THR A 565 30.73 -32.03 56.00
N SER A 566 29.86 -31.96 54.97
CA SER A 566 29.02 -33.08 54.47
C SER A 566 28.37 -32.67 53.13
N ASP A 567 28.55 -33.37 52.01
CA ASP A 567 27.91 -34.66 51.63
C ASP A 567 26.36 -34.61 51.66
N ALA A 568 25.60 -35.03 50.64
CA ALA A 568 25.96 -35.69 49.39
C ALA A 568 25.01 -35.31 48.22
N ALA A 569 25.36 -35.73 46.99
CA ALA A 569 24.65 -35.40 45.74
C ALA A 569 23.82 -36.61 45.19
N PRO A 570 23.64 -36.81 43.85
CA PRO A 570 22.35 -36.64 43.17
C PRO A 570 21.84 -37.94 42.50
N LEU A 571 20.82 -37.86 41.63
CA LEU A 571 20.51 -38.73 40.43
C LEU A 571 19.18 -38.21 39.81
N VAL A 572 19.11 -37.68 38.56
CA VAL A 572 19.19 -38.28 37.20
C VAL A 572 17.89 -38.94 36.69
N PHE A 573 17.19 -38.23 35.78
CA PHE A 573 16.57 -38.59 34.46
C PHE A 573 16.02 -40.03 34.16
N PRO A 574 15.23 -40.28 33.06
CA PRO A 574 14.61 -39.41 32.02
C PRO A 574 13.13 -39.75 31.62
N SER A 575 12.65 -39.09 30.54
CA SER A 575 11.83 -39.65 29.41
C SER A 575 10.31 -39.35 29.32
N LYS A 576 9.79 -39.49 28.09
CA LYS A 576 8.57 -38.87 27.47
C LYS A 576 7.91 -39.92 26.53
N PRO A 577 6.81 -39.62 25.81
CA PRO A 577 5.38 -39.53 26.15
C PRO A 577 4.58 -40.83 25.80
N PRO A 578 3.22 -40.86 25.79
CA PRO A 578 2.47 -40.61 24.53
C PRO A 578 1.02 -40.02 24.67
N GLU A 579 0.42 -39.61 23.54
CA GLU A 579 -1.04 -39.52 23.25
C GLU A 579 -1.42 -40.60 22.19
N PRO A 580 -2.64 -40.79 21.61
CA PRO A 580 -3.94 -40.05 21.76
C PRO A 580 -5.25 -40.93 21.75
N GLU A 581 -6.41 -40.22 21.67
CA GLU A 581 -7.72 -40.58 21.05
C GLU A 581 -8.97 -41.18 21.81
N LEU A 582 -10.10 -40.49 21.55
CA LEU A 582 -11.55 -40.85 21.45
C LEU A 582 -12.32 -41.67 22.52
N LEU A 583 -13.45 -41.10 23.01
CA LEU A 583 -14.82 -41.53 22.64
C LEU A 583 -15.96 -40.59 23.12
N VAL A 584 -17.18 -40.82 22.61
CA VAL A 584 -18.37 -39.93 22.61
C VAL A 584 -19.55 -40.54 23.41
N LYS A 585 -20.27 -39.75 24.26
CA LYS A 585 -21.76 -39.60 24.28
C LYS A 585 -22.34 -38.79 25.47
N PHE A 586 -23.65 -38.51 25.35
CA PHE A 586 -24.60 -37.83 26.27
C PHE A 586 -24.53 -36.27 26.30
N GLY A 587 -25.63 -35.50 26.20
CA GLY A 587 -27.00 -35.89 25.81
C GLY A 587 -28.17 -35.12 26.48
N LEU A 588 -28.30 -33.81 26.24
CA LEU A 588 -29.51 -32.96 26.51
C LEU A 588 -29.89 -32.70 27.99
N PRO A 589 -30.78 -31.73 28.33
CA PRO A 589 -31.50 -30.72 27.52
C PRO A 589 -31.38 -29.24 28.00
N ILE A 590 -32.17 -28.34 27.39
CA ILE A 590 -32.24 -26.87 27.58
C ILE A 590 -33.50 -26.43 28.36
N ALA A 591 -33.38 -25.43 29.27
CA ALA A 591 -34.40 -24.42 29.66
C ALA A 591 -33.69 -23.33 30.50
N VAL A 592 -33.63 -22.04 30.16
CA VAL A 592 -34.69 -21.00 30.08
C VAL A 592 -35.48 -20.78 31.38
N LEU A 593 -35.11 -19.74 32.15
CA LEU A 593 -36.00 -18.70 32.71
C LEU A 593 -35.22 -17.70 33.58
N ALA A 594 -35.43 -16.40 33.35
CA ALA A 594 -35.27 -15.34 34.36
C ALA A 594 -36.67 -15.07 34.98
N PRO A 595 -36.79 -14.45 36.18
CA PRO A 595 -36.89 -12.97 36.19
C PRO A 595 -36.48 -12.20 37.48
N THR A 596 -36.36 -10.87 37.33
CA THR A 596 -36.71 -9.76 38.28
C THR A 596 -35.89 -9.38 39.54
N LEU A 597 -35.37 -8.13 39.47
CA LEU A 597 -35.50 -6.99 40.43
C LEU A 597 -34.75 -6.92 41.79
N THR A 598 -33.65 -6.13 41.81
CA THR A 598 -33.33 -4.87 42.58
C THR A 598 -34.17 -4.41 43.80
N PRO A 599 -33.72 -3.43 44.65
CA PRO A 599 -32.43 -2.68 44.70
C PRO A 599 -31.80 -2.44 46.12
N GLY A 600 -30.60 -1.83 46.13
CA GLY A 600 -30.11 -0.94 47.20
C GLY A 600 -28.68 -1.23 47.67
N ALA A 601 -27.83 -0.28 48.07
CA ALA A 601 -27.78 1.18 47.99
C ALA A 601 -26.48 1.58 48.73
N PHE A 602 -25.61 2.43 48.18
CA PHE A 602 -24.70 3.29 48.96
C PHE A 602 -24.02 4.33 48.04
N LEU A 603 -24.45 5.59 48.14
CA LEU A 603 -23.72 6.76 47.65
C LEU A 603 -24.13 7.98 48.48
N HIS A 604 -23.17 8.66 49.09
CA HIS A 604 -23.25 9.99 49.72
C HIS A 604 -21.82 10.33 50.21
N THR A 605 -21.22 11.52 50.07
CA THR A 605 -21.51 12.77 49.32
C THR A 605 -20.13 13.48 49.11
N LEU A 606 -19.91 14.69 48.57
CA LEU A 606 -20.76 15.86 48.26
C LEU A 606 -20.20 16.62 47.03
N LEU A 607 -20.85 17.72 46.65
CA LEU A 607 -20.52 18.66 45.56
C LEU A 607 -20.14 20.03 46.12
N ALA A 608 -19.37 20.82 45.35
CA ALA A 608 -19.54 22.27 45.08
C ALA A 608 -18.40 22.70 44.11
N GLU A 609 -18.47 23.72 43.24
CA GLU A 609 -19.43 24.83 43.04
C GLU A 609 -19.66 25.09 41.54
N ALA A 610 -20.83 25.65 41.19
CA ALA A 610 -21.02 26.46 39.99
C ALA A 610 -22.16 27.45 40.21
N ALA A 611 -21.90 28.75 40.11
CA ALA A 611 -22.93 29.79 40.12
C ALA A 611 -22.49 30.98 39.25
N ALA A 612 -23.35 31.35 38.30
CA ALA A 612 -23.29 32.62 37.59
C ALA A 612 -24.43 33.52 38.08
N PRO A 613 -24.35 34.84 37.82
CA PRO A 613 -25.58 35.56 37.48
C PRO A 613 -25.45 36.44 36.22
N LEU A 614 -26.60 36.65 35.56
CA LEU A 614 -26.77 37.65 34.49
C LEU A 614 -26.78 39.08 35.07
N LEU A 615 -26.37 40.09 34.28
CA LEU A 615 -27.34 41.10 33.82
C LEU A 615 -26.89 41.94 32.61
N VAL A 616 -27.90 42.35 31.85
CA VAL A 616 -27.96 43.19 30.64
C VAL A 616 -27.55 44.66 30.86
N ALA A 617 -26.88 45.28 29.87
CA ALA A 617 -27.12 46.68 29.48
C ALA A 617 -26.63 46.97 28.04
N ARG A 618 -27.28 47.94 27.38
CA ARG A 618 -27.01 48.39 25.99
C ARG A 618 -25.89 49.43 25.94
N LEU A 619 -25.11 49.44 24.85
CA LEU A 619 -25.10 50.53 23.85
C LEU A 619 -24.50 50.03 22.53
#